data_AF-A0A5C8F172-F1
#
_entry.id   AF-A0A5C8F172-F1
#
_cell.length_a   1.000
_cell.length_b   1.000
_cell.length_c   1.000
_cell.angle_alpha   90.00
_cell.angle_beta   90.00
_cell.angle_gamma   90.00
#
_symmetry.space_group_name_H-M   'P 1'
#
loop_
_entity.id
_entity.type
_entity.pdbx_description
1 polymer ?
#
loop_
_entity_poly.entity_id
_entity_poly.type
_entity_poly.pdbx_seq_one_letter_code
_entity_poly.pdbx_strand_id
1 'polypeptide(L)'
;MKKTYYLLLIFALFTISCATTIQVDAEERYPKIIAEKAYTEFNNKRYKTAIAYYQYIIDNFDRNNFAKDVSWAYYEIGFCYYYQNKYEEAIDYFNIVINDFAVLPPKILAQKVMQDIYAKKPKLRPIETVEEVIEDVEQVVEE
;
A
#
# COMPACT_ATOMS: atom_id res chain seq x y z
N MET A 1 22.95 5.18 43.91
CA MET A 1 22.58 3.88 43.31
C MET A 1 21.13 3.81 42.84
N LYS A 2 20.11 4.28 43.59
CA LYS A 2 18.69 4.22 43.15
C LYS A 2 18.37 5.01 41.86
N LYS A 3 19.01 6.15 41.62
CA LYS A 3 18.76 7.00 40.43
C LYS A 3 19.13 6.34 39.10
N THR A 4 20.15 5.48 39.08
CA THR A 4 20.56 4.71 37.90
C THR A 4 19.56 3.60 37.56
N TYR A 5 18.90 3.02 38.57
CA TYR A 5 17.82 2.04 38.36
C TYR A 5 16.56 2.68 37.77
N TYR A 6 16.21 3.91 38.16
CA TYR A 6 15.10 4.65 37.54
C TYR A 6 15.36 4.97 36.06
N LEU A 7 16.61 5.29 35.72
CA LEU A 7 17.01 5.60 34.33
C LEU A 7 16.98 4.35 33.42
N LEU A 8 17.33 3.18 33.96
CA LEU A 8 17.19 1.88 33.27
C LEU A 8 15.73 1.40 33.17
N LEU A 9 14.91 1.66 34.19
CA LEU A 9 13.46 1.35 34.18
C LEU A 9 12.70 2.21 33.15
N ILE A 10 13.08 3.48 32.98
CA ILE A 10 12.49 4.38 31.97
C ILE A 10 12.90 3.96 30.55
N PHE A 11 14.13 3.46 30.36
CA PHE A 11 14.60 2.96 29.06
C PHE A 11 13.93 1.64 28.66
N ALA A 12 13.68 0.74 29.63
CA ALA A 12 12.93 -0.50 29.42
C ALA A 12 11.43 -0.27 29.13
N LEU A 13 10.86 0.84 29.61
CA LEU A 13 9.49 1.26 29.29
C LEU A 13 9.38 1.90 27.90
N PHE A 14 10.48 2.37 27.31
CA PHE A 14 10.50 2.98 25.97
C PHE A 14 10.51 1.97 24.82
N THR A 15 10.86 0.71 25.07
CA THR A 15 10.87 -0.35 24.05
C THR A 15 9.55 -1.12 23.95
N ILE A 16 8.54 -0.77 24.75
CA ILE A 16 7.14 -1.13 24.46
C ILE A 16 6.57 -0.14 23.43
N SER A 17 7.40 0.30 22.48
CA SER A 17 6.89 0.72 21.19
C SER A 17 6.28 -0.53 20.59
N CYS A 18 4.98 -0.50 20.32
CA CYS A 18 4.17 -1.63 19.88
C CYS A 18 4.61 -2.15 18.49
N ALA A 19 5.83 -2.69 18.41
CA ALA A 19 6.33 -3.45 17.28
C ALA A 19 5.76 -4.86 17.44
N THR A 20 4.48 -5.00 17.11
CA THR A 20 3.88 -6.32 16.94
C THR A 20 4.52 -6.94 15.72
N THR A 21 5.56 -7.74 15.93
CA THR A 21 6.15 -8.57 14.88
C THR A 21 5.09 -9.57 14.42
N ILE A 22 4.74 -9.55 13.13
CA ILE A 22 3.84 -10.55 12.56
C ILE A 22 4.46 -11.95 12.70
N GLN A 23 3.64 -12.95 13.02
CA GLN A 23 4.06 -14.35 13.10
C GLN A 23 3.54 -15.05 11.84
N VAL A 24 4.46 -15.54 11.00
CA VAL A 24 4.15 -16.34 9.81
C VAL A 24 4.82 -17.69 10.00
N ASP A 25 4.03 -18.74 10.22
CA ASP A 25 4.55 -20.07 10.48
C ASP A 25 5.06 -20.73 9.17
N ALA A 26 6.05 -21.62 9.29
CA ALA A 26 6.70 -22.24 8.11
C ALA A 26 5.71 -23.03 7.22
N GLU A 27 4.67 -23.61 7.82
CA GLU A 27 3.62 -24.37 7.13
C GLU A 27 2.60 -23.47 6.41
N GLU A 28 2.56 -22.18 6.75
CA GLU A 28 1.59 -21.21 6.21
C GLU A 28 2.20 -20.30 5.14
N ARG A 29 3.37 -20.66 4.60
CA ARG A 29 4.15 -19.86 3.64
C ARG A 29 3.57 -19.92 2.21
N TYR A 30 2.30 -19.59 2.06
CA TYR A 30 1.68 -19.32 0.76
C TYR A 30 1.01 -17.95 0.77
N PRO A 31 1.12 -17.16 -0.32
CA PRO A 31 0.61 -15.79 -0.35
C PRO A 31 -0.86 -15.69 0.02
N LYS A 32 -1.67 -16.67 -0.42
CA LYS A 32 -3.10 -16.73 -0.13
C LYS A 32 -3.41 -16.75 1.37
N ILE A 33 -2.71 -17.59 2.15
CA ILE A 33 -2.95 -17.72 3.60
C ILE A 33 -2.54 -16.43 4.31
N ILE A 34 -1.41 -15.85 3.89
CA ILE A 34 -0.91 -14.58 4.45
C ILE A 34 -1.90 -13.44 4.12
N ALA A 35 -2.45 -13.42 2.91
CA ALA A 35 -3.45 -12.44 2.50
C ALA A 35 -4.77 -12.58 3.30
N GLU A 36 -5.19 -13.80 3.65
CA GLU A 36 -6.36 -14.04 4.51
C GLU A 36 -6.16 -13.47 5.93
N LYS A 37 -4.95 -13.62 6.49
CA LYS A 37 -4.57 -12.97 7.77
C LYS A 37 -4.60 -11.45 7.64
N ALA A 38 -4.00 -10.91 6.58
CA ALA A 38 -3.99 -9.47 6.31
C ALA A 38 -5.41 -8.89 6.19
N TYR A 39 -6.30 -9.60 5.47
CA TYR A 39 -7.70 -9.21 5.31
C TYR A 39 -8.46 -9.22 6.64
N THR A 40 -8.19 -10.21 7.51
CA THR A 40 -8.76 -10.26 8.87
C THR A 40 -8.29 -9.06 9.71
N GLU A 41 -7.01 -8.70 9.64
CA GLU A 41 -6.47 -7.50 10.30
C GLU A 41 -7.09 -6.22 9.76
N PHE A 42 -7.31 -6.13 8.45
CA PHE A 42 -8.00 -5.02 7.80
C PHE A 42 -9.43 -4.85 8.33
N ASN A 43 -10.21 -5.94 8.39
CA ASN A 43 -11.59 -5.92 8.91
C ASN A 43 -11.65 -5.51 10.38
N ASN A 44 -10.61 -5.85 11.16
CA ASN A 44 -10.44 -5.40 12.53
C ASN A 44 -9.95 -3.94 12.64
N LYS A 45 -9.85 -3.21 11.52
CA LYS A 45 -9.31 -1.85 11.41
C LYS A 45 -7.85 -1.73 11.88
N ARG A 46 -7.12 -2.84 11.97
CA ARG A 46 -5.70 -2.91 12.32
C ARG A 46 -4.86 -2.76 11.05
N TYR A 47 -5.00 -1.62 10.39
CA TYR A 47 -4.41 -1.37 9.07
C TYR A 47 -2.89 -1.52 9.05
N LYS A 48 -2.17 -1.11 10.10
CA LYS A 48 -0.72 -1.29 10.19
C LYS A 48 -0.32 -2.77 10.14
N THR A 49 -1.05 -3.63 10.84
CA THR A 49 -0.79 -5.07 10.85
C THR A 49 -1.17 -5.71 9.50
N ALA A 50 -2.29 -5.30 8.91
CA ALA A 50 -2.69 -5.74 7.58
C ALA A 50 -1.60 -5.40 6.53
N ILE A 51 -1.10 -4.17 6.54
CA ILE A 51 -0.01 -3.72 5.68
C ILE A 51 1.24 -4.58 5.92
N ALA A 52 1.59 -4.90 7.16
CA ALA A 52 2.76 -5.74 7.45
C ALA A 52 2.64 -7.14 6.83
N TYR A 53 1.46 -7.77 6.87
CA TYR A 53 1.25 -9.06 6.21
C TYR A 53 1.31 -8.96 4.69
N TYR A 54 0.70 -7.94 4.08
CA TYR A 54 0.83 -7.74 2.63
C TYR A 54 2.26 -7.42 2.20
N GLN A 55 3.00 -6.64 3.00
CA GLN A 55 4.40 -6.34 2.76
C GLN A 55 5.25 -7.62 2.82
N TYR A 56 4.95 -8.53 3.75
CA TYR A 56 5.60 -9.84 3.80
C TYR A 56 5.43 -10.62 2.49
N ILE A 57 4.25 -10.55 1.84
CA ILE A 57 4.04 -11.17 0.53
C ILE A 57 4.97 -10.55 -0.52
N ILE A 58 5.07 -9.22 -0.55
CA ILE A 58 5.93 -8.49 -1.49
C ILE A 58 7.41 -8.86 -1.29
N ASP A 59 7.85 -9.00 -0.05
CA ASP A 59 9.27 -9.18 0.28
C ASP A 59 9.75 -10.63 0.09
N ASN A 60 8.85 -11.62 0.19
CA ASN A 60 9.22 -13.04 0.26
C ASN A 60 8.79 -13.88 -0.95
N PHE A 61 7.98 -13.34 -1.86
CA PHE A 61 7.51 -14.05 -3.05
C PHE A 61 7.92 -13.32 -4.31
N ASP A 62 8.56 -14.05 -5.23
CA ASP A 62 9.09 -13.45 -6.45
C ASP A 62 7.96 -13.07 -7.42
N ARG A 63 8.11 -11.90 -8.07
CA ARG A 63 7.09 -11.39 -9.01
C ARG A 63 6.89 -12.29 -10.23
N ASN A 64 7.89 -13.10 -10.63
CA ASN A 64 7.78 -13.92 -11.85
C ASN A 64 6.78 -15.07 -11.65
N ASN A 65 6.81 -15.70 -10.47
CA ASN A 65 5.92 -16.81 -10.13
C ASN A 65 4.63 -16.35 -9.45
N PHE A 66 4.65 -15.20 -8.75
CA PHE A 66 3.55 -14.72 -7.91
C PHE A 66 3.03 -13.33 -8.31
N ALA A 67 3.15 -12.94 -9.58
CA ALA A 67 2.69 -11.63 -10.08
C ALA A 67 1.26 -11.28 -9.64
N LYS A 68 0.35 -12.27 -9.65
CA LYS A 68 -1.03 -12.10 -9.20
C LYS A 68 -1.09 -11.75 -7.71
N ASP A 69 -0.47 -12.55 -6.85
CA ASP A 69 -0.54 -12.34 -5.40
C ASP A 69 0.18 -11.05 -4.98
N VAL A 70 1.34 -10.77 -5.58
CA VAL A 70 2.11 -9.54 -5.31
C VAL A 70 1.35 -8.30 -5.78
N SER A 71 0.71 -8.32 -6.97
CA SER A 71 -0.11 -7.19 -7.42
C SER A 71 -1.31 -6.91 -6.52
N TRP A 72 -1.96 -7.96 -6.00
CA TRP A 72 -3.00 -7.81 -4.97
C TRP A 72 -2.44 -7.25 -3.67
N ALA A 73 -1.28 -7.70 -3.20
CA ALA A 73 -0.66 -7.16 -2.00
C ALA A 73 -0.36 -5.64 -2.12
N TYR A 74 0.16 -5.16 -3.25
CA TYR A 74 0.32 -3.72 -3.50
C TYR A 74 -1.02 -2.98 -3.48
N TYR A 75 -2.05 -3.50 -4.16
CA TYR A 75 -3.39 -2.91 -4.16
C TYR A 75 -3.97 -2.81 -2.74
N GLU A 76 -3.92 -3.89 -1.97
CA GLU A 76 -4.50 -3.93 -0.63
C GLU A 76 -3.76 -3.02 0.37
N ILE A 77 -2.45 -2.82 0.19
CA ILE A 77 -1.72 -1.80 0.97
C ILE A 77 -2.22 -0.39 0.61
N GLY A 78 -2.38 -0.09 -0.68
CA GLY A 78 -2.98 1.18 -1.12
C GLY A 78 -4.39 1.37 -0.55
N PHE A 79 -5.19 0.30 -0.50
CA PHE A 79 -6.53 0.31 0.09
C PHE A 79 -6.49 0.53 1.61
N CYS A 80 -5.54 -0.06 2.33
CA CYS A 80 -5.31 0.23 3.74
C CYS A 80 -5.00 1.71 3.99
N TYR A 81 -4.17 2.33 3.14
CA TYR A 81 -3.88 3.77 3.24
C TYR A 81 -5.11 4.63 2.92
N TYR A 82 -5.90 4.25 1.92
CA TYR A 82 -7.15 4.90 1.58
C TYR A 82 -8.12 4.95 2.78
N TYR A 83 -8.32 3.84 3.50
CA TYR A 83 -9.18 3.81 4.70
C TYR A 83 -8.62 4.61 5.88
N GLN A 84 -7.32 4.86 5.91
CA GLN A 84 -6.67 5.75 6.86
C GLN A 84 -6.72 7.23 6.44
N ASN A 85 -7.36 7.55 5.30
CA ASN A 85 -7.37 8.87 4.65
C ASN A 85 -5.98 9.39 4.27
N LYS A 86 -5.03 8.48 4.09
CA LYS A 86 -3.66 8.73 3.63
C LYS A 86 -3.62 8.58 2.11
N TYR A 87 -4.12 9.60 1.43
CA TYR A 87 -4.48 9.48 0.01
C TYR A 87 -3.26 9.51 -0.90
N GLU A 88 -2.27 10.31 -0.56
CA GLU A 88 -0.98 10.39 -1.25
C GLU A 88 -0.29 9.02 -1.23
N GLU A 89 -0.14 8.39 -0.06
CA GLU A 89 0.43 7.04 0.02
C GLU A 89 -0.42 6.00 -0.71
N ALA A 90 -1.75 6.11 -0.66
CA ALA A 90 -2.63 5.20 -1.40
C ALA A 90 -2.38 5.27 -2.91
N ILE A 91 -2.28 6.50 -3.46
CA ILE A 91 -2.01 6.75 -4.88
C ILE A 91 -0.66 6.14 -5.29
N ASP A 92 0.39 6.30 -4.47
CA ASP A 92 1.71 5.73 -4.77
C ASP A 92 1.65 4.21 -4.97
N TYR A 93 0.99 3.50 -4.05
CA TYR A 93 0.81 2.05 -4.15
C TYR A 93 -0.07 1.65 -5.33
N PHE A 94 -1.14 2.40 -5.62
CA PHE A 94 -2.00 2.14 -6.78
C PHE A 94 -1.27 2.36 -8.10
N ASN A 95 -0.40 3.36 -8.19
CA ASN A 95 0.44 3.59 -9.37
C ASN A 95 1.41 2.42 -9.62
N ILE A 96 1.98 1.83 -8.57
CA ILE A 96 2.80 0.62 -8.70
C ILE A 96 1.97 -0.52 -9.33
N VAL A 97 0.74 -0.74 -8.87
CA VAL A 97 -0.15 -1.76 -9.46
C VAL A 97 -0.42 -1.49 -10.95
N ILE A 98 -0.68 -0.23 -11.31
CA ILE A 98 -1.04 0.18 -12.67
C ILE A 98 0.15 0.07 -13.64
N ASN A 99 1.35 0.45 -13.19
CA ASN A 99 2.52 0.59 -14.04
C ASN A 99 3.37 -0.68 -14.12
N ASP A 100 3.45 -1.46 -13.03
CA ASP A 100 4.38 -2.60 -12.95
C ASP A 100 3.72 -3.96 -13.25
N PHE A 101 2.39 -4.04 -13.23
CA PHE A 101 1.67 -5.31 -13.34
C PHE A 101 0.64 -5.32 -14.48
N ALA A 102 0.63 -6.41 -15.25
CA ALA A 102 -0.37 -6.66 -16.28
C ALA A 102 -1.67 -7.32 -15.75
N VAL A 103 -1.76 -7.60 -14.45
CA VAL A 103 -2.88 -8.30 -13.83
C VAL A 103 -4.08 -7.37 -13.71
N LEU A 104 -5.12 -7.61 -14.52
CA LEU A 104 -6.22 -6.65 -14.71
C LEU A 104 -7.07 -6.35 -13.46
N PRO A 105 -7.53 -7.34 -12.65
CA PRO A 105 -8.44 -7.04 -11.55
C PRO A 105 -7.93 -6.00 -10.53
N PRO A 106 -6.73 -6.13 -9.93
CA PRO A 106 -6.23 -5.11 -9.00
C PRO A 106 -5.94 -3.77 -9.69
N LYS A 107 -5.57 -3.76 -10.98
CA LYS A 107 -5.36 -2.53 -11.76
C LYS A 107 -6.66 -1.73 -11.95
N ILE A 108 -7.75 -2.39 -12.33
CA ILE A 108 -9.06 -1.75 -12.50
C ILE A 108 -9.56 -1.21 -11.16
N LEU A 109 -9.39 -1.97 -10.08
CA LEU A 109 -9.79 -1.52 -8.75
C LEU A 109 -8.95 -0.34 -8.26
N ALA A 110 -7.63 -0.39 -8.45
CA ALA A 110 -6.72 0.71 -8.14
C ALA A 110 -7.17 2.01 -8.83
N GLN A 111 -7.42 1.95 -10.15
CA GLN A 111 -7.93 3.08 -10.92
C GLN A 111 -9.25 3.63 -10.35
N LYS A 112 -10.20 2.75 -10.02
CA LYS A 112 -11.49 3.15 -9.45
C LYS A 112 -11.31 3.89 -8.11
N VAL A 113 -10.50 3.35 -7.20
CA VAL A 113 -10.26 3.98 -5.89
C VAL A 113 -9.51 5.30 -6.06
N MET A 114 -8.57 5.40 -7.01
CA MET A 114 -7.91 6.68 -7.32
C MET A 114 -8.89 7.74 -7.84
N GLN A 115 -9.86 7.38 -8.67
CA GLN A 115 -10.90 8.31 -9.10
C GLN A 115 -11.73 8.81 -7.92
N ASP A 116 -12.09 7.93 -6.97
CA ASP A 116 -12.76 8.33 -5.74
C ASP A 116 -11.90 9.28 -4.89
N ILE A 117 -10.59 9.04 -4.81
CA ILE A 117 -9.64 9.93 -4.13
C ILE A 117 -9.63 11.31 -4.81
N TYR A 118 -9.51 11.38 -6.13
CA TYR A 118 -9.46 12.64 -6.86
C TYR A 118 -10.78 13.41 -6.79
N ALA A 119 -11.92 12.73 -6.75
CA ALA A 119 -13.21 13.37 -6.49
C ALA A 119 -13.25 14.01 -5.09
N LYS A 120 -12.70 13.33 -4.07
CA LYS A 120 -12.64 13.83 -2.68
C LYS A 120 -11.57 14.91 -2.48
N LYS A 121 -10.46 14.83 -3.22
CA LYS A 121 -9.27 15.69 -3.12
C LYS A 121 -8.78 16.10 -4.51
N PRO A 122 -9.47 17.04 -5.18
CA PRO A 122 -9.14 17.44 -6.56
C PRO A 122 -7.70 17.90 -6.76
N LYS A 123 -7.08 18.50 -5.72
CA LYS A 123 -5.67 18.91 -5.72
C LYS A 123 -4.66 17.76 -5.90
N LEU A 124 -5.07 16.52 -5.67
CA LEU A 124 -4.23 15.33 -5.84
C LEU A 124 -4.37 14.71 -7.23
N ARG A 125 -5.36 15.15 -8.02
CA ARG A 125 -5.48 14.71 -9.40
C ARG A 125 -4.17 15.05 -10.12
N PRO A 126 -3.54 14.10 -10.83
CA PRO A 126 -2.46 14.42 -11.73
C PRO A 126 -2.94 15.57 -12.60
N ILE A 127 -2.17 16.65 -12.63
CA ILE A 127 -2.37 17.67 -13.64
C ILE A 127 -2.13 16.89 -14.92
N GLU A 128 -3.21 16.50 -15.64
CA GLU A 128 -3.08 16.11 -17.04
C GLU A 128 -2.21 17.20 -17.62
N THR A 129 -1.05 16.82 -18.16
CA THR A 129 -0.16 17.72 -18.87
C THR A 129 -1.03 18.40 -19.92
N VAL A 130 -1.53 19.58 -19.57
CA VAL A 130 -2.23 20.47 -20.49
C VAL A 130 -1.32 20.67 -21.71
N GLU A 131 0.00 20.54 -21.52
CA GLU A 131 1.02 20.48 -22.56
C GLU A 131 0.83 19.37 -23.62
N GLU A 132 0.39 18.15 -23.28
CA GLU A 132 0.18 17.08 -24.30
C GLU A 132 -1.05 17.40 -25.17
N VAL A 133 -2.08 18.01 -24.57
CA VAL A 133 -3.27 18.48 -25.30
C VAL A 133 -2.98 19.77 -26.09
N ILE A 134 -2.08 20.65 -25.62
CA ILE A 134 -1.69 21.86 -26.34
C ILE A 134 -0.78 21.53 -27.52
N GLU A 135 0.20 20.61 -27.37
CA GLU A 135 1.06 20.19 -28.50
C GLU A 135 0.24 19.54 -29.62
N ASP A 136 -0.71 18.67 -29.28
CA ASP A 136 -1.60 18.06 -30.28
C ASP A 136 -2.52 19.09 -30.96
N VAL A 137 -2.92 20.16 -30.26
CA VAL A 137 -3.75 21.23 -30.83
C VAL A 137 -2.91 22.21 -31.67
N GLU A 138 -1.68 22.53 -31.28
CA GLU A 138 -0.80 23.38 -32.07
C GLU A 138 -0.36 22.70 -33.38
N GLN A 139 -0.05 21.41 -33.36
CA GLN A 139 0.29 20.66 -34.58
C GLN A 139 -0.89 20.52 -35.56
N VAL A 140 -2.12 20.45 -35.06
CA VAL A 140 -3.34 20.34 -35.90
C VAL A 140 -3.78 21.69 -36.48
N VAL A 141 -3.34 22.81 -35.90
CA VAL A 141 -3.69 24.16 -36.38
C VAL A 141 -2.66 24.70 -37.39
N GLU A 142 -1.47 24.09 -37.47
CA GLU A 142 -0.41 24.44 -38.44
C GLU A 142 -0.35 23.57 -39.71
N GLU A 143 -1.20 22.53 -39.86
CA GLU A 143 -1.44 21.78 -41.12
C GLU A 143 -2.69 22.27 -41.87
#